data_AF-A0A7D5VF46-F1
#
_entry.id   AF-A0A7D5VF46-F1
#
_cell.length_a   1.000
_cell.length_b   1.000
_cell.length_c   1.000
_cell.angle_alpha   90.00
_cell.angle_beta   90.00
_cell.angle_gamma   90.00
#
_symmetry.space_group_name_H-M   'P 1'
#
loop_
_entity.id
_entity.type
_entity.pdbx_description
1 polymer ?
#
loop_
_entity_poly.entity_id
_entity_poly.type
_entity_poly.pdbx_seq_one_letter_code
_entity_poly.pdbx_strand_id
1 'polypeptide(L)'
;MAKTWNPGDSKRFAREAKLSTPYYFVNDLSERAGAFEDRKTYSTIVFDSRQAFTGIPTAGGYGAETLCRRFGPIYDQPPAGMRNAADPAPQVAGPLGKFRKDNETGRVDEAEVKALEALLRVRNNPRFSHLFK
;
A
#
# COMPACT_ATOMS: atom_id res chain seq x y z
N MET A 1 -2.86 23.23 15.39
CA MET A 1 -3.01 22.85 13.96
C MET A 1 -1.70 22.22 13.53
N ALA A 2 -1.74 21.07 12.86
CA ALA A 2 -0.56 20.45 12.26
C ALA A 2 0.08 21.44 11.26
N LYS A 3 1.39 21.58 11.30
CA LYS A 3 2.15 22.45 10.40
C LYS A 3 2.25 21.77 9.03
N THR A 4 1.93 22.55 8.00
CA THR A 4 1.97 22.09 6.61
C THR A 4 2.84 23.04 5.78
N TRP A 5 3.58 22.46 4.85
CA TRP A 5 4.39 23.19 3.87
C TRP A 5 3.97 22.78 2.47
N ASN A 6 3.47 23.75 1.70
CA ASN A 6 3.14 23.53 0.31
C ASN A 6 4.42 23.52 -0.55
N PRO A 7 4.37 22.99 -1.80
CA PRO A 7 5.52 23.02 -2.71
C PRO A 7 6.15 24.41 -2.90
N GLY A 8 5.35 25.49 -2.86
CA GLY A 8 5.84 26.87 -2.91
C GLY A 8 6.61 27.32 -1.67
N ASP A 9 6.42 26.65 -0.53
CA ASP A 9 7.10 26.92 0.74
C ASP A 9 8.40 26.11 0.90
N SER A 10 8.92 25.50 -0.17
CA SER A 10 10.05 24.56 -0.11
C SER A 10 11.29 25.12 0.61
N LYS A 11 11.59 26.40 0.40
CA LYS A 11 12.70 27.10 1.08
C LYS A 11 12.42 27.36 2.56
N ARG A 12 11.16 27.56 2.95
CA ARG A 12 10.76 27.67 4.37
C ARG A 12 10.89 26.30 5.04
N PHE A 13 10.39 25.26 4.39
CA PHE A 13 10.53 23.89 4.88
C PHE A 13 11.99 23.48 5.08
N ALA A 14 12.87 23.72 4.09
CA ALA A 14 14.28 23.35 4.19
C ALA A 14 15.03 24.02 5.37
N ARG A 15 14.60 25.21 5.79
CA ARG A 15 15.15 25.92 6.96
C ARG A 15 14.65 25.38 8.29
N GLU A 16 13.41 24.91 8.31
CA GLU A 16 12.72 24.46 9.52
C GLU A 16 12.85 22.94 9.75
N ALA A 17 13.16 22.19 8.70
CA ALA A 17 13.34 20.75 8.75
C ALA A 17 14.48 20.37 9.71
N LYS A 18 14.18 19.44 10.62
CA LYS A 18 15.11 18.94 11.62
C LYS A 18 15.55 17.52 11.27
N LEU A 19 16.78 17.19 11.63
CA LEU A 19 17.28 15.82 11.55
C LEU A 19 16.52 14.93 12.54
N SER A 20 16.42 13.65 12.21
CA SER A 20 15.79 12.60 13.02
C SER A 20 14.32 12.88 13.41
N THR A 21 13.69 13.88 12.79
CA THR A 21 12.27 14.22 12.99
C THR A 21 11.48 13.64 11.81
N PRO A 22 10.40 12.89 12.06
CA PRO A 22 9.57 12.37 10.99
C PRO A 22 8.70 13.49 10.40
N TYR A 23 8.65 13.51 9.07
CA TYR A 23 7.75 14.33 8.27
C TYR A 23 6.93 13.44 7.35
N TYR A 24 5.77 13.89 6.93
CA TYR A 24 4.81 13.06 6.19
C TYR A 24 4.41 13.73 4.88
N PHE A 25 4.17 12.94 3.84
CA PHE A 25 3.60 13.42 2.58
C PHE A 25 2.58 12.41 2.07
N VAL A 26 1.64 12.87 1.24
CA VAL A 26 0.55 12.05 0.72
C VAL A 26 0.91 11.53 -0.67
N ASN A 27 0.69 10.25 -0.91
CA ASN A 27 0.76 9.60 -2.21
C ASN A 27 -0.66 9.33 -2.71
N ASP A 28 -0.89 9.68 -3.97
CA ASP A 28 -2.06 9.24 -4.71
C ASP A 28 -1.73 7.88 -5.37
N LEU A 29 -2.47 6.82 -5.01
CA LEU A 29 -2.25 5.48 -5.55
C LEU A 29 -2.96 5.30 -6.89
N SER A 30 -4.29 5.51 -6.90
CA SER A 30 -5.11 5.39 -8.10
C SER A 30 -6.46 6.07 -7.89
N GLU A 31 -6.92 6.83 -8.89
CA GLU A 31 -8.28 7.39 -8.91
C GLU A 31 -9.35 6.31 -9.12
N ARG A 32 -8.96 5.17 -9.70
CA ARG A 32 -9.85 4.04 -10.01
C ARG A 32 -9.94 3.01 -8.89
N ALA A 33 -9.35 3.30 -7.73
CA ALA A 33 -9.39 2.39 -6.59
C ALA A 33 -10.84 2.08 -6.19
N GLY A 34 -11.09 0.79 -5.95
CA GLY A 34 -12.41 0.28 -5.55
C GLY A 34 -12.88 0.84 -4.20
N ALA A 35 -14.14 0.61 -3.85
CA ALA A 35 -14.71 1.10 -2.58
C ALA A 35 -13.98 0.58 -1.33
N PHE A 36 -13.25 -0.52 -1.45
CA PHE A 36 -12.52 -1.19 -0.36
C PHE A 36 -11.00 -0.96 -0.43
N GLU A 37 -10.53 -0.18 -1.40
CA GLU A 37 -9.12 0.11 -1.62
C GLU A 37 -8.79 1.53 -1.18
N ASP A 38 -7.58 1.74 -0.66
CA ASP A 38 -7.10 3.07 -0.30
C ASP A 38 -6.82 3.89 -1.57
N ARG A 39 -7.50 5.03 -1.72
CA ARG A 39 -7.22 5.99 -2.80
C ARG A 39 -5.91 6.76 -2.57
N LYS A 40 -5.63 7.05 -1.30
CA LYS A 40 -4.49 7.84 -0.84
C LYS A 40 -3.84 7.17 0.35
N THR A 41 -2.53 7.16 0.38
CA THR A 41 -1.72 6.73 1.52
C THR A 41 -0.73 7.81 1.87
N TYR A 42 -0.19 7.80 3.08
CA TYR A 42 0.92 8.70 3.42
C TYR A 42 2.23 7.92 3.52
N SER A 43 3.34 8.60 3.27
CA SER A 43 4.68 8.07 3.51
C SER A 43 5.44 8.96 4.49
N THR A 44 6.35 8.34 5.23
CA THR A 44 7.20 9.00 6.22
C THR A 44 8.58 9.29 5.65
N ILE A 45 9.08 10.49 5.90
CA ILE A 45 10.44 10.95 5.58
C ILE A 45 11.15 11.23 6.90
N VAL A 46 12.35 10.67 7.08
CA VAL A 46 13.23 11.03 8.19
C VAL A 46 14.55 11.50 7.59
N PHE A 47 14.96 12.72 7.93
CA PHE A 47 16.25 13.26 7.50
C PHE A 47 17.37 12.70 8.36
N ASP A 48 18.29 11.96 7.75
CA ASP A 48 19.41 11.28 8.41
C ASP A 48 20.72 12.07 8.35
N SER A 49 20.83 12.99 7.39
CA SER A 49 22.07 13.64 7.02
C SER A 49 21.85 15.07 6.54
N ARG A 50 22.93 15.79 6.24
CA ARG A 50 22.90 17.11 5.60
C ARG A 50 23.76 17.11 4.34
N GLN A 51 23.34 17.86 3.33
CA GLN A 51 24.18 18.16 2.17
C GLN A 51 25.46 18.87 2.60
N ALA A 52 26.61 18.39 2.12
CA ALA A 52 27.93 18.89 2.53
C ALA A 52 28.14 20.39 2.27
N PHE A 53 27.61 20.93 1.17
CA PHE A 53 27.83 22.32 0.77
C PHE A 53 26.75 23.29 1.24
N THR A 54 25.49 22.87 1.25
CA THR A 54 24.35 23.74 1.55
C THR A 54 23.85 23.59 2.98
N GLY A 55 24.26 22.52 3.68
CA GLY A 55 23.77 22.19 5.02
C GLY A 55 22.30 21.78 5.07
N ILE A 56 21.61 21.63 3.93
CA ILE A 56 20.18 21.29 3.87
C ILE A 56 19.99 19.85 4.33
N PRO A 57 19.01 19.55 5.21
CA PRO A 57 18.67 18.18 5.60
C PRO A 57 18.37 17.30 4.39
N THR A 58 18.88 16.07 4.39
CA THR A 58 18.76 15.11 3.29
C THR A 58 18.18 13.79 3.76
N ALA A 59 17.42 13.14 2.86
CA ALA A 59 16.86 11.81 3.03
C ALA A 59 16.79 11.13 1.66
N GLY A 60 17.27 9.89 1.54
CA GLY A 60 17.18 9.10 0.31
C GLY A 60 17.80 9.78 -0.92
N GLY A 61 18.88 10.54 -0.73
CA GLY A 61 19.56 11.29 -1.79
C GLY A 61 18.90 12.62 -2.19
N TYR A 62 17.72 12.95 -1.63
CA TYR A 62 17.04 14.21 -1.89
C TYR A 62 17.22 15.18 -0.71
N GLY A 63 17.43 16.46 -1.03
CA GLY A 63 17.35 17.54 -0.03
C GLY A 63 15.90 17.83 0.36
N ALA A 64 15.69 18.36 1.56
CA ALA A 64 14.38 18.77 2.08
C ALA A 64 13.62 19.68 1.11
N GLU A 65 14.31 20.60 0.44
CA GLU A 65 13.69 21.48 -0.55
C GLU A 65 13.12 20.70 -1.74
N THR A 66 13.91 19.79 -2.33
CA THR A 66 13.50 18.98 -3.48
C THR A 66 12.35 18.05 -3.12
N LEU A 67 12.37 17.46 -1.92
CA LEU A 67 11.28 16.61 -1.43
C LEU A 67 9.98 17.40 -1.32
N CYS A 68 10.01 18.59 -0.73
CA CYS A 68 8.82 19.43 -0.60
C CYS A 68 8.30 19.89 -1.98
N ARG A 69 9.18 20.20 -2.94
CA ARG A 69 8.73 20.57 -4.29
C ARG A 69 8.12 19.41 -5.07
N ARG A 70 8.68 18.20 -4.92
CA ARG A 70 8.31 17.04 -5.74
C ARG A 70 7.10 16.28 -5.19
N PHE A 71 7.03 16.15 -3.86
CA PHE A 71 6.04 15.31 -3.18
C PHE A 71 5.14 16.12 -2.24
N GLY A 72 5.42 17.41 -2.04
CA GLY A 72 4.63 18.24 -1.15
C GLY A 72 3.18 18.40 -1.63
N PRO A 73 2.25 18.68 -0.71
CA PRO A 73 2.47 19.23 0.63
C PRO A 73 3.06 18.25 1.66
N ILE A 74 3.96 18.77 2.52
CA ILE A 74 4.58 18.04 3.64
C ILE A 74 3.90 18.44 4.95
N TYR A 75 3.72 17.48 5.85
CA TYR A 75 3.06 17.61 7.15
C TYR A 75 4.04 17.26 8.28
N ASP A 76 3.90 17.92 9.43
CA ASP A 76 4.63 17.61 10.66
C ASP A 76 4.03 16.44 11.46
N GLN A 77 2.77 16.11 11.18
CA GLN A 77 2.02 15.02 11.79
C GLN A 77 1.40 14.13 10.70
N PRO A 78 1.15 12.85 10.98
CA PRO A 78 0.51 11.97 10.02
C PRO A 78 -0.88 12.50 9.65
N PRO A 79 -1.23 12.57 8.35
CA PRO A 79 -2.56 12.99 7.92
C PRO A 79 -3.67 12.12 8.54
N ALA A 80 -4.68 12.77 9.13
CA ALA A 80 -5.75 12.07 9.84
C ALA A 80 -6.59 11.19 8.88
N GLY A 81 -6.92 9.98 9.34
CA GLY A 81 -7.78 9.04 8.60
C GLY A 81 -7.12 8.41 7.36
N MET A 82 -5.79 8.54 7.21
CA MET A 82 -5.04 7.94 6.11
C MET A 82 -4.12 6.83 6.64
N ARG A 83 -3.91 5.78 5.83
CA ARG A 83 -3.00 4.69 6.16
C ARG A 83 -1.56 5.00 5.71
N ASN A 84 -0.58 4.50 6.45
CA ASN A 84 0.81 4.53 6.00
C ASN A 84 1.00 3.57 4.81
N ALA A 85 1.66 4.02 3.75
CA ALA A 85 1.97 3.20 2.59
C ALA A 85 2.80 1.95 2.94
N ALA A 86 3.57 1.99 4.02
CA ALA A 86 4.37 0.86 4.50
C ALA A 86 3.55 -0.16 5.31
N ASP A 87 2.36 0.19 5.80
CA ASP A 87 1.52 -0.74 6.53
C ASP A 87 0.90 -1.77 5.57
N PRO A 88 0.56 -2.98 6.04
CA PRO A 88 -0.17 -3.93 5.21
C PRO A 88 -1.53 -3.33 4.79
N ALA A 89 -1.88 -3.53 3.52
CA ALA A 89 -3.20 -3.14 3.02
C ALA A 89 -4.30 -3.97 3.72
N PRO A 90 -5.52 -3.41 3.88
CA PRO A 90 -6.65 -4.19 4.36
C PRO A 90 -6.83 -5.46 3.52
N GLN A 91 -6.80 -6.62 4.17
CA GLN A 91 -7.11 -7.88 3.51
C GLN A 91 -8.62 -7.97 3.34
N VAL A 92 -9.12 -7.46 2.22
CA VAL A 92 -10.48 -7.76 1.78
C VAL A 92 -10.43 -9.10 1.07
N ALA A 93 -11.08 -10.11 1.65
CA ALA A 93 -11.44 -11.29 0.87
C ALA A 93 -12.18 -10.76 -0.37
N GLY A 94 -11.71 -11.13 -1.57
CA GLY A 94 -12.35 -10.72 -2.82
C GLY A 94 -13.86 -10.99 -2.74
N PRO A 95 -14.69 -10.24 -3.49
CA PRO A 95 -16.13 -10.38 -3.40
C PRO A 95 -16.48 -11.86 -3.50
N LEU A 96 -16.89 -12.44 -2.36
CA LEU A 96 -17.62 -13.67 -2.38
C LEU A 96 -18.80 -13.30 -3.27
N GLY A 97 -18.87 -13.91 -4.46
CA GLY A 97 -19.94 -13.63 -5.39
C GLY A 97 -21.29 -13.78 -4.66
N LYS A 98 -22.38 -13.49 -5.35
CA LYS A 98 -23.76 -13.58 -4.84
C LYS A 98 -24.17 -14.93 -4.19
N PHE A 99 -23.24 -15.88 -4.03
CA PHE A 99 -23.30 -17.15 -3.34
C PHE A 99 -23.35 -17.09 -1.80
N ARG A 100 -23.33 -15.92 -1.16
CA ARG A 100 -23.28 -15.83 0.31
C ARG A 100 -24.33 -14.93 0.95
N LYS A 101 -25.51 -14.79 0.33
CA LYS A 101 -26.62 -14.10 0.99
C LYS A 101 -27.49 -15.02 1.84
N ASP A 102 -27.43 -16.32 1.56
CA ASP A 102 -28.19 -17.32 2.29
C ASP A 102 -27.20 -18.31 2.90
N ASN A 103 -27.56 -18.85 4.06
CA ASN A 103 -26.76 -19.70 4.97
C ASN A 103 -26.27 -21.03 4.38
N GLU A 104 -25.92 -21.10 3.10
CA GLU A 104 -25.38 -22.28 2.45
C GLU A 104 -23.87 -22.29 2.64
N THR A 105 -23.42 -23.06 3.63
CA THR A 105 -22.15 -23.79 3.54
C THR A 105 -21.98 -24.23 2.09
N GLY A 106 -20.93 -23.77 1.39
CA GLY A 106 -20.72 -24.04 -0.02
C GLY A 106 -20.90 -25.52 -0.33
N ARG A 107 -22.12 -25.88 -0.76
CA ARG A 107 -22.46 -27.23 -1.15
C ARG A 107 -21.91 -27.35 -2.55
N VAL A 108 -20.81 -28.09 -2.64
CA VAL A 108 -20.32 -28.65 -3.90
C VAL A 108 -21.51 -29.35 -4.54
N ASP A 109 -21.92 -28.90 -5.72
CA ASP A 109 -23.04 -29.53 -6.42
C ASP A 109 -22.65 -30.97 -6.86
N GLU A 110 -23.63 -31.82 -7.16
CA GLU A 110 -23.35 -33.22 -7.53
C GLU A 110 -22.44 -33.33 -8.76
N ALA A 111 -22.44 -32.33 -9.65
CA ALA A 111 -21.58 -32.31 -10.83
C ALA A 111 -20.12 -32.04 -10.44
N GLU A 112 -19.89 -31.13 -9.52
CA GLU A 112 -18.58 -30.77 -9.00
C GLU A 112 -18.01 -31.90 -8.12
N VAL A 113 -18.84 -32.60 -7.33
CA VAL A 113 -18.45 -33.84 -6.63
C VAL A 113 -18.01 -34.91 -7.63
N LYS A 114 -18.80 -35.13 -8.69
CA LYS A 114 -18.48 -36.14 -9.71
C LYS A 114 -17.20 -35.81 -10.49
N ALA A 115 -16.94 -34.53 -10.74
CA ALA A 115 -15.70 -34.08 -11.37
C ALA A 115 -14.48 -34.30 -10.46
N LEU A 116 -14.61 -34.00 -9.16
CA LEU A 116 -13.56 -34.24 -8.17
C LEU A 116 -13.26 -35.73 -7.99
N GLU A 117 -14.29 -36.58 -7.99
CA GLU A 117 -14.12 -38.04 -7.97
C GLU A 117 -13.43 -38.56 -9.24
N ALA A 118 -13.77 -38.01 -10.41
CA ALA A 118 -13.11 -38.36 -11.67
C ALA A 118 -11.62 -37.98 -11.65
N LEU A 119 -11.30 -36.79 -11.12
CA LEU A 119 -9.91 -36.34 -10.95
C LEU A 119 -9.12 -37.22 -9.98
N LEU A 120 -9.72 -37.62 -8.86
CA LEU A 120 -9.10 -38.55 -7.91
C LEU A 120 -8.84 -39.93 -8.52
N ARG A 121 -9.75 -40.45 -9.34
CA ARG A 121 -9.56 -41.73 -10.06
C ARG A 121 -8.42 -41.66 -11.07
N VAL A 122 -8.27 -40.55 -11.78
CA VAL A 122 -7.16 -40.34 -12.71
C VAL A 122 -5.83 -40.21 -11.96
N ARG A 123 -5.80 -39.44 -10.87
CA ARG A 123 -4.61 -39.25 -10.03
C ARG A 123 -4.11 -40.55 -9.39
N ASN A 124 -5.02 -41.42 -8.96
CA ASN A 124 -4.70 -42.70 -8.32
C ASN A 124 -4.47 -43.85 -9.33
N ASN A 125 -4.56 -43.57 -10.64
CA ASN A 125 -4.26 -44.55 -11.67
C ASN A 125 -2.75 -44.53 -11.99
N PRO A 126 -2.01 -45.63 -11.76
CA PRO A 126 -0.57 -45.67 -11.97
C PRO A 126 -0.16 -45.43 -13.42
N ARG A 127 -1.06 -45.58 -14.40
CA ARG A 127 -0.81 -45.24 -15.81
C ARG A 127 -0.70 -43.74 -16.07
N PHE A 128 -1.34 -42.88 -15.27
CA PHE A 128 -1.42 -41.43 -15.49
C PHE A 128 -0.67 -40.61 -14.43
N SER A 129 0.01 -41.26 -13.49
CA SER A 129 0.77 -40.65 -12.39
C SER A 129 1.91 -39.72 -12.84
N HIS A 130 2.38 -39.86 -14.09
CA HIS A 130 3.43 -39.05 -14.68
C HIS A 130 2.95 -37.68 -15.22
N LEU A 131 1.64 -37.46 -15.35
CA LEU A 131 1.05 -36.22 -15.88
C LEU A 131 0.89 -35.10 -14.84
N PHE A 132 1.17 -35.37 -13.56
CA PHE A 132 0.94 -34.43 -12.45
C PHE A 132 2.21 -34.16 -11.61
N LYS A 133 3.38 -34.18 -12.24
CA LYS A 133 4.65 -33.74 -11.62
C LYS A 133 4.90 -32.25 -11.85
#